data_AF-A0A7W1KIJ0-F1
#
_entry.id   AF-A0A7W1KIJ0-F1
#
_cell.length_a   1.000
_cell.length_b   1.000
_cell.length_c   1.000
_cell.angle_alpha   90.00
_cell.angle_beta   90.00
_cell.angle_gamma   90.00
#
_symmetry.space_group_name_H-M   'P 1'
#
loop_
_entity.id
_entity.type
_entity.pdbx_description
1 polymer ?
#
loop_
_entity_poly.entity_id
_entity_poly.type
_entity_poly.pdbx_seq_one_letter_code
_entity_poly.pdbx_strand_id
1 'polypeptide(L)'
;MSVSESSSSQNIFRPGVTYDSHQLNEIAERYAEHYPDFIFNPISDSSATERILAKREEWRTLGTTVVFTSGVYDLLHQDHKGYLLHTKLTGAAFHYQQHYAYGHSTWDDLTSEEKRVYSDTFIKNEELKLIVSVDGDNSVANRKSGVETKASSPRPITGWLTRASSVVDVTYPFRTANGWDRRPVADAVTAHGPEDFDATSPHGSIINLACALQPDVWAIYEESEDILSDAPLVPALGAVALSCIPIQEGITYFSDSFLGRFSTTAILRRAKGEA
;
A
#
# COMPACT_ATOMS: atom_id res chain seq x y z
N MET A 1 28.48 -33.03 -48.25
CA MET A 1 27.47 -33.51 -47.29
C MET A 1 26.94 -32.31 -46.55
N SER A 2 25.82 -31.79 -47.00
CA SER A 2 25.08 -30.65 -46.44
C SER A 2 24.05 -31.19 -45.45
N VAL A 3 24.10 -30.75 -44.21
CA VAL A 3 23.06 -31.04 -43.21
C VAL A 3 22.04 -29.92 -43.30
N SER A 4 20.83 -30.29 -43.71
CA SER A 4 19.64 -29.45 -43.73
C SER A 4 19.08 -29.30 -42.33
N GLU A 5 18.96 -28.07 -41.86
CA GLU A 5 18.06 -27.70 -40.76
C GLU A 5 16.61 -27.83 -41.22
N SER A 6 15.78 -28.55 -40.45
CA SER A 6 14.33 -28.37 -40.51
C SER A 6 13.77 -28.31 -39.10
N SER A 7 13.45 -27.09 -38.72
CA SER A 7 12.62 -26.66 -37.60
C SER A 7 11.26 -27.37 -37.57
N SER A 8 10.80 -27.75 -36.38
CA SER A 8 9.43 -27.47 -35.91
C SER A 8 9.22 -28.03 -34.49
N SER A 9 9.87 -27.43 -33.50
CA SER A 9 9.40 -27.53 -32.12
C SER A 9 8.20 -26.59 -31.97
N GLN A 10 7.00 -27.13 -32.20
CA GLN A 10 5.77 -26.47 -31.77
C GLN A 10 5.80 -26.34 -30.24
N ASN A 11 6.06 -25.12 -29.76
CA ASN A 11 5.83 -24.74 -28.37
C ASN A 11 4.32 -24.76 -28.12
N ILE A 12 3.84 -25.87 -27.58
CA ILE A 12 2.50 -25.98 -27.01
C ILE A 12 2.51 -25.18 -25.71
N PHE A 13 2.14 -23.90 -25.80
CA PHE A 13 1.72 -23.11 -24.64
C PHE A 13 0.56 -23.86 -23.98
N ARG A 14 0.74 -24.30 -22.72
CA ARG A 14 -0.37 -24.79 -21.91
C ARG A 14 -1.03 -23.58 -21.22
N PRO A 15 -2.28 -23.22 -21.58
CA PRO A 15 -3.07 -22.33 -20.75
C PRO A 15 -3.54 -23.11 -19.51
N GLY A 16 -3.47 -22.49 -18.35
CA GLY A 16 -4.14 -23.01 -17.15
C GLY A 16 -3.21 -23.34 -15.98
N VAL A 17 -2.84 -22.30 -15.24
CA VAL A 17 -3.09 -22.25 -13.79
C VAL A 17 -3.61 -20.83 -13.51
N THR A 18 -4.86 -20.57 -13.84
CA THR A 18 -5.60 -19.47 -13.23
C THR A 18 -5.93 -19.94 -11.82
N TYR A 19 -5.25 -19.42 -10.79
CA TYR A 19 -5.83 -19.41 -9.45
C TYR A 19 -7.26 -18.91 -9.60
N ASP A 20 -8.25 -19.70 -9.18
CA ASP A 20 -9.68 -19.52 -9.45
C ASP A 20 -10.09 -18.04 -9.34
N SER A 21 -9.98 -17.33 -10.47
CA SER A 21 -10.12 -15.89 -10.53
C SER A 21 -11.58 -15.53 -10.38
N HIS A 22 -12.48 -16.47 -10.63
CA HIS A 22 -13.91 -16.30 -10.44
C HIS A 22 -14.25 -16.18 -8.96
N GLN A 23 -13.76 -17.07 -8.10
CA GLN A 23 -14.02 -16.98 -6.65
C GLN A 23 -13.38 -15.75 -6.01
N LEU A 24 -12.14 -15.40 -6.41
CA LEU A 24 -11.49 -14.20 -5.89
C LEU A 24 -12.17 -12.91 -6.39
N ASN A 25 -12.62 -12.88 -7.65
CA ASN A 25 -13.37 -11.75 -8.19
C ASN A 25 -14.77 -11.64 -7.55
N GLU A 26 -15.50 -12.73 -7.35
CA GLU A 26 -16.80 -12.71 -6.66
C GLU A 26 -16.70 -12.25 -5.21
N ILE A 27 -15.60 -12.58 -4.52
CA ILE A 27 -15.33 -12.07 -3.17
C ILE A 27 -15.02 -10.57 -3.27
N ALA A 28 -14.15 -10.17 -4.19
CA ALA A 28 -13.76 -8.79 -4.36
C ALA A 28 -14.93 -7.88 -4.79
N GLU A 29 -15.83 -8.37 -5.64
CA GLU A 29 -17.09 -7.73 -6.04
C GLU A 29 -18.05 -7.60 -4.87
N ARG A 30 -18.26 -8.67 -4.08
CA ARG A 30 -19.06 -8.61 -2.84
C ARG A 30 -18.51 -7.59 -1.84
N TYR A 31 -17.18 -7.48 -1.73
CA TYR A 31 -16.56 -6.46 -0.88
C TYR A 31 -16.76 -5.04 -1.42
N ALA A 32 -16.64 -4.82 -2.73
CA ALA A 32 -16.95 -3.53 -3.34
C ALA A 32 -18.43 -3.13 -3.14
N GLU A 33 -19.36 -4.10 -3.15
CA GLU A 33 -20.78 -3.88 -2.88
C GLU A 33 -21.08 -3.59 -1.40
N HIS A 34 -20.36 -4.24 -0.47
CA HIS A 34 -20.58 -4.08 0.97
C HIS A 34 -19.81 -2.92 1.60
N TYR A 35 -18.73 -2.45 0.97
CA TYR A 35 -17.90 -1.35 1.44
C TYR A 35 -17.69 -0.28 0.35
N PRO A 36 -18.79 0.30 -0.20
CA PRO A 36 -18.73 1.24 -1.32
C PRO A 36 -17.94 2.52 -1.02
N ASP A 37 -17.71 2.81 0.26
CA ASP A 37 -16.96 3.95 0.76
C ASP A 37 -15.51 3.61 1.14
N PHE A 38 -15.06 2.36 0.95
CA PHE A 38 -13.67 1.94 1.19
C PHE A 38 -12.89 1.76 -0.11
N ILE A 39 -13.52 1.32 -1.20
CA ILE A 39 -12.83 1.08 -2.47
C ILE A 39 -13.30 2.09 -3.52
N PHE A 40 -12.36 2.88 -4.01
CA PHE A 40 -12.54 3.89 -5.04
C PHE A 40 -11.82 3.38 -6.30
N ASN A 41 -12.56 2.85 -7.26
CA ASN A 41 -11.99 2.24 -8.46
C ASN A 41 -12.07 3.16 -9.69
N PRO A 42 -11.08 4.02 -9.93
CA PRO A 42 -11.10 4.95 -11.07
C PRO A 42 -11.00 4.25 -12.43
N ILE A 43 -10.59 2.98 -12.47
CA ILE A 43 -10.50 2.18 -13.71
C ILE A 43 -11.89 1.89 -14.27
N SER A 44 -12.86 1.61 -13.40
CA SER A 44 -14.24 1.28 -13.79
C SER A 44 -15.25 2.40 -13.51
N ASP A 45 -14.91 3.37 -12.66
CA ASP A 45 -15.79 4.45 -12.23
C ASP A 45 -15.05 5.79 -12.30
N SER A 46 -15.36 6.57 -13.33
CA SER A 46 -14.77 7.91 -13.53
C SER A 46 -15.03 8.91 -12.39
N SER A 47 -16.00 8.64 -11.50
CA SER A 47 -16.27 9.48 -10.32
C SER A 47 -15.43 9.09 -9.10
N ALA A 48 -14.74 7.95 -9.12
CA ALA A 48 -14.05 7.41 -7.95
C ALA A 48 -13.00 8.37 -7.39
N THR A 49 -12.23 9.02 -8.26
CA THR A 49 -11.20 10.00 -7.88
C THR A 49 -11.79 11.23 -7.22
N GLU A 50 -12.91 11.75 -7.73
CA GLU A 50 -13.64 12.84 -7.09
C GLU A 50 -14.17 12.43 -5.71
N ARG A 51 -14.72 11.21 -5.59
CA ARG A 51 -15.26 10.70 -4.33
C ARG A 51 -14.19 10.50 -3.26
N ILE A 52 -13.00 9.97 -3.59
CA ILE A 52 -11.91 9.83 -2.61
C ILE A 52 -11.36 11.20 -2.18
N LEU A 53 -11.28 12.17 -3.10
CA LEU A 53 -10.87 13.54 -2.77
C LEU A 53 -11.87 14.21 -1.83
N ALA A 54 -13.18 14.05 -2.10
CA ALA A 54 -14.24 14.51 -1.21
C ALA A 54 -14.15 13.82 0.17
N LYS A 55 -13.85 12.51 0.20
CA LYS A 55 -13.71 11.76 1.45
C LYS A 55 -12.50 12.21 2.27
N ARG A 56 -11.37 12.47 1.61
CA ARG A 56 -10.19 13.06 2.26
C ARG A 56 -10.54 14.44 2.82
N GLU A 57 -11.26 15.27 2.07
CA GLU A 57 -11.63 16.61 2.52
C GLU A 57 -12.54 16.58 3.74
N GLU A 58 -13.51 15.66 3.77
CA GLU A 58 -14.33 15.37 4.96
C GLU A 58 -13.43 15.10 6.18
N TRP A 59 -12.46 14.18 6.08
CA TRP A 59 -11.54 13.87 7.17
C TRP A 59 -10.70 15.07 7.60
N ARG A 60 -10.22 15.87 6.65
CA ARG A 60 -9.49 17.10 6.99
C ARG A 60 -10.36 18.06 7.80
N THR A 61 -11.62 18.26 7.43
CA THR A 61 -12.53 19.17 8.17
C THR A 61 -12.81 18.69 9.59
N LEU A 62 -12.69 17.39 9.84
CA LEU A 62 -12.82 16.77 11.16
C LEU A 62 -11.52 16.84 11.99
N GLY A 63 -10.43 17.38 11.44
CA GLY A 63 -9.13 17.42 12.11
C GLY A 63 -8.44 16.05 12.18
N THR A 64 -8.85 15.11 11.33
CA THR A 64 -8.28 13.77 11.25
C THR A 64 -6.92 13.79 10.56
N THR A 65 -5.93 13.08 11.11
CA THR A 65 -4.64 12.87 10.46
C THR A 65 -4.77 11.82 9.36
N VAL A 66 -4.42 12.18 8.12
CA VAL A 66 -4.50 11.33 6.95
C VAL A 66 -3.09 10.94 6.48
N VAL A 67 -2.83 9.64 6.48
CA VAL A 67 -1.62 9.05 5.92
C VAL A 67 -1.92 8.49 4.54
N PHE A 68 -0.96 8.61 3.63
CA PHE A 68 -1.01 8.03 2.30
C PHE A 68 0.16 7.09 2.03
N THR A 69 -0.10 6.01 1.31
CA THR A 69 0.91 5.11 0.77
C THR A 69 0.45 4.44 -0.52
N SER A 70 1.38 3.82 -1.23
CA SER A 70 1.11 3.06 -2.44
C SER A 70 1.87 1.76 -2.53
N GLY A 71 1.33 0.79 -3.27
CA GLY A 71 2.05 -0.44 -3.59
C GLY A 71 1.24 -1.43 -4.41
N VAL A 72 1.94 -2.50 -4.83
CA VAL A 72 1.33 -3.54 -5.66
C VAL A 72 0.41 -4.45 -4.84
N TYR A 73 0.83 -4.89 -3.65
CA TYR A 73 0.07 -5.80 -2.78
C TYR A 73 -0.43 -7.11 -3.45
N ASP A 74 0.28 -7.59 -4.48
CA ASP A 74 -0.02 -8.86 -5.16
C ASP A 74 0.28 -10.03 -4.20
N LEU A 75 -0.65 -10.97 -4.08
CA LEU A 75 -0.61 -12.05 -3.09
C LEU A 75 -0.35 -11.53 -1.65
N LEU A 76 -1.29 -10.76 -1.11
CA LEU A 76 -1.16 -10.11 0.20
C LEU A 76 -0.66 -11.08 1.31
N HIS A 77 0.54 -10.82 1.82
CA HIS A 77 1.21 -11.60 2.87
C HIS A 77 1.47 -10.76 4.13
N GLN A 78 2.06 -11.37 5.16
CA GLN A 78 2.22 -10.73 6.48
C GLN A 78 3.02 -9.43 6.43
N ASP A 79 4.03 -9.33 5.56
CA ASP A 79 4.80 -8.10 5.40
C ASP A 79 3.96 -6.93 4.92
N HIS A 80 3.09 -7.16 3.94
CA HIS A 80 2.17 -6.12 3.47
C HIS A 80 1.29 -5.65 4.62
N LYS A 81 0.80 -6.56 5.47
CA LYS A 81 -0.02 -6.23 6.64
C LYS A 81 0.77 -5.42 7.66
N GLY A 82 2.00 -5.84 7.96
CA GLY A 82 2.90 -5.12 8.88
C GLY A 82 3.26 -3.73 8.36
N TYR A 83 3.53 -3.61 7.06
CA TYR A 83 3.80 -2.34 6.41
C TYR A 83 2.63 -1.37 6.46
N LEU A 84 1.43 -1.83 6.09
CA LEU A 84 0.22 -1.00 6.13
C LEU A 84 -0.06 -0.51 7.54
N LEU A 85 0.11 -1.38 8.54
CA LEU A 85 -0.06 -1.01 9.93
C LEU A 85 0.99 0.01 10.37
N HIS A 86 2.27 -0.25 10.12
CA HIS A 86 3.34 0.67 10.46
C HIS A 86 3.13 2.04 9.80
N THR A 87 2.74 2.04 8.53
CA THR A 87 2.39 3.24 7.79
C THR A 87 1.26 4.01 8.44
N LYS A 88 0.15 3.36 8.82
CA LYS A 88 -0.92 4.05 9.55
C LYS A 88 -0.35 4.72 10.82
N LEU A 89 0.46 3.98 11.58
CA LEU A 89 1.01 4.44 12.84
C LEU A 89 2.04 5.58 12.72
N THR A 90 2.69 5.78 11.58
CA THR A 90 3.54 6.97 11.38
C THR A 90 2.73 8.26 11.44
N GLY A 91 1.44 8.23 11.08
CA GLY A 91 0.54 9.37 11.27
C GLY A 91 0.32 9.70 12.74
N ALA A 92 0.24 8.71 13.63
CA ALA A 92 0.17 8.95 15.06
C ALA A 92 1.45 9.60 15.60
N ALA A 93 2.62 9.12 15.14
CA ALA A 93 3.91 9.71 15.51
C ALA A 93 4.02 11.17 15.06
N PHE A 94 3.63 11.43 13.80
CA PHE A 94 3.59 12.78 13.24
C PHE A 94 2.64 13.69 14.04
N HIS A 95 1.40 13.25 14.28
CA HIS A 95 0.43 14.02 15.05
C HIS A 95 0.94 14.32 16.47
N TYR A 96 1.54 13.33 17.14
CA TYR A 96 2.14 13.54 18.45
C TYR A 96 3.21 14.65 18.42
N GLN A 97 4.12 14.59 17.43
CA GLN A 97 5.18 15.59 17.26
C GLN A 97 4.63 16.99 17.01
N GLN A 98 3.58 17.14 16.19
CA GLN A 98 3.00 18.45 15.89
C GLN A 98 2.26 19.08 17.08
N HIS A 99 1.56 18.26 17.87
CA HIS A 99 0.62 18.76 18.88
C HIS A 99 1.15 18.72 20.33
N TYR A 100 2.13 17.86 20.62
CA TYR A 100 2.55 17.58 21.99
C TYR A 100 4.04 17.82 22.25
N ALA A 101 4.88 17.98 21.22
CA ALA A 101 6.34 18.13 21.40
C ALA A 101 6.78 19.51 21.91
N TYR A 102 5.90 20.50 22.02
CA TYR A 102 6.26 21.82 22.56
C TYR A 102 6.41 21.78 24.08
N GLY A 103 7.63 21.49 24.55
CA GLY A 103 8.02 21.53 25.97
C GLY A 103 7.96 20.18 26.70
N HIS A 104 7.68 19.09 25.98
CA HIS A 104 7.63 17.70 26.48
C HIS A 104 8.54 16.77 25.67
N SER A 105 8.63 15.50 26.09
CA SER A 105 9.28 14.40 25.38
C SER A 105 8.76 14.31 23.94
N THR A 106 9.68 14.17 22.97
CA THR A 106 9.37 13.87 21.57
C THR A 106 8.80 12.45 21.43
N TRP A 107 8.27 12.11 20.25
CA TRP A 107 7.82 10.73 19.98
C TRP A 107 8.91 9.70 20.32
N ASP A 108 10.17 9.98 20.00
CA ASP A 108 11.27 9.04 20.22
C ASP A 108 11.64 8.87 21.70
N ASP A 109 11.26 9.83 22.54
CA ASP A 109 11.48 9.78 23.98
C ASP A 109 10.40 8.95 24.71
N LEU A 110 9.29 8.61 24.03
CA LEU A 110 8.23 7.79 24.60
C LEU A 110 8.66 6.33 24.73
N THR A 111 8.22 5.67 25.80
CA THR A 111 8.31 4.22 25.96
C THR A 111 7.40 3.51 24.95
N SER A 112 7.68 2.23 24.66
CA SER A 112 6.83 1.41 23.79
C SER A 112 5.37 1.35 24.23
N GLU A 113 5.12 1.34 25.54
CA GLU A 113 3.76 1.30 26.07
C GLU A 113 3.04 2.64 25.88
N GLU A 114 3.72 3.77 26.07
CA GLU A 114 3.14 5.11 25.81
C GLU A 114 2.81 5.29 24.34
N LYS A 115 3.72 4.89 23.44
CA LYS A 115 3.46 4.88 21.99
C LYS A 115 2.22 4.04 21.70
N ARG A 116 2.16 2.81 22.21
CA ARG A 116 1.03 1.88 22.04
C ARG A 116 -0.29 2.48 22.49
N VAL A 117 -0.36 2.99 23.72
CA VAL A 117 -1.57 3.60 24.30
C VAL A 117 -2.03 4.80 23.49
N TYR A 118 -1.09 5.63 23.03
CA TYR A 118 -1.39 6.79 22.21
C TYR A 118 -2.04 6.39 20.89
N SER A 119 -1.40 5.55 20.06
CA SER A 119 -2.01 5.22 18.77
C SER A 119 -3.21 4.27 18.89
N ASP A 120 -3.32 3.43 19.93
CA ASP A 120 -4.56 2.68 20.21
C ASP A 120 -5.74 3.64 20.38
N THR A 121 -5.53 4.71 21.14
CA THR A 121 -6.55 5.75 21.36
C THR A 121 -6.88 6.47 20.05
N PHE A 122 -5.85 6.83 19.29
CA PHE A 122 -5.98 7.58 18.04
C PHE A 122 -6.69 6.77 16.93
N ILE A 123 -6.37 5.48 16.81
CA ILE A 123 -7.06 4.54 15.90
C ILE A 123 -8.51 4.33 16.35
N LYS A 124 -8.74 4.12 17.65
CA LYS A 124 -10.08 3.86 18.20
C LYS A 124 -11.02 5.05 18.06
N ASN A 125 -10.50 6.27 18.23
CA ASN A 125 -11.26 7.51 18.07
C ASN A 125 -11.45 7.92 16.62
N GLU A 126 -10.92 7.14 15.66
CA GLU A 126 -10.99 7.44 14.23
C GLU A 126 -10.30 8.76 13.83
N GLU A 127 -9.33 9.20 14.63
CA GLU A 127 -8.53 10.42 14.41
C GLU A 127 -7.36 10.17 13.45
N LEU A 128 -7.17 8.93 13.01
CA LEU A 128 -6.12 8.48 12.12
C LEU A 128 -6.68 7.65 10.97
N LYS A 129 -6.46 8.09 9.73
CA LYS A 129 -6.93 7.43 8.52
C LYS A 129 -5.77 7.09 7.60
N LEU A 130 -5.85 5.94 6.95
CA LEU A 130 -4.90 5.51 5.93
C LEU A 130 -5.60 5.38 4.57
N ILE A 131 -5.11 6.13 3.59
CA ILE A 131 -5.42 5.94 2.18
C ILE A 131 -4.32 5.09 1.56
N VAL A 132 -4.70 4.00 0.90
CA VAL A 132 -3.78 3.12 0.17
C VAL A 132 -4.08 3.20 -1.31
N SER A 133 -3.08 3.54 -2.12
CA SER A 133 -3.18 3.41 -3.57
C SER A 133 -2.58 2.09 -4.04
N VAL A 134 -3.39 1.28 -4.72
CA VAL A 134 -2.97 -0.01 -5.28
C VAL A 134 -2.66 0.16 -6.76
N ASP A 135 -1.45 -0.23 -7.18
CA ASP A 135 -1.01 -0.08 -8.57
C ASP A 135 -1.99 -0.78 -9.54
N GLY A 136 -2.43 -0.11 -10.60
CA GLY A 136 -3.28 -0.70 -11.64
C GLY A 136 -2.63 -1.91 -12.34
N ASP A 137 -3.45 -2.86 -12.82
CA ASP A 137 -2.95 -4.12 -13.40
C ASP A 137 -1.98 -3.89 -14.57
N ASN A 138 -2.28 -2.94 -15.46
CA ASN A 138 -1.40 -2.59 -16.58
C ASN A 138 -0.08 -1.94 -16.11
N SER A 139 -0.14 -1.10 -15.08
CA SER A 139 1.04 -0.47 -14.48
C SER A 139 2.00 -1.52 -13.90
N VAL A 140 1.46 -2.56 -13.26
CA VAL A 140 2.24 -3.69 -12.74
C VAL A 140 2.78 -4.54 -13.89
N ALA A 141 1.94 -4.86 -14.87
CA ALA A 141 2.33 -5.70 -16.00
C ALA A 141 3.47 -5.08 -16.82
N ASN A 142 3.39 -3.78 -17.12
CA ASN A 142 4.42 -3.08 -17.88
C ASN A 142 5.76 -2.99 -17.15
N ARG A 143 5.76 -2.85 -15.81
CA ARG A 143 6.99 -2.75 -15.01
C ARG A 143 7.62 -4.11 -14.66
N LYS A 144 6.80 -5.16 -14.47
CA LYS A 144 7.28 -6.45 -13.94
C LYS A 144 7.35 -7.56 -14.99
N SER A 145 6.50 -7.55 -16.01
CA SER A 145 6.45 -8.60 -17.05
C SER A 145 7.34 -8.30 -18.26
N GLY A 146 7.71 -7.03 -18.47
CA GLY A 146 8.52 -6.57 -19.61
C GLY A 146 10.04 -6.62 -19.39
N VAL A 147 10.51 -7.07 -18.22
CA VAL A 147 11.94 -7.13 -17.90
C VAL A 147 12.46 -8.53 -18.20
N GLU A 148 13.24 -8.71 -19.28
CA GLU A 148 13.81 -9.99 -19.74
C GLU A 148 14.54 -10.80 -18.63
N THR A 149 15.00 -10.13 -17.57
CA THR A 149 15.73 -10.75 -16.45
C THR A 149 14.84 -11.31 -15.33
N LYS A 150 13.54 -10.99 -15.29
CA LYS A 150 12.58 -11.49 -14.28
C LYS A 150 11.72 -12.61 -14.88
N ALA A 151 12.12 -13.84 -14.60
CA ALA A 151 11.57 -15.08 -15.16
C ALA A 151 10.02 -15.15 -15.25
N SER A 152 9.52 -15.21 -16.48
CA SER A 152 8.42 -16.05 -17.02
C SER A 152 7.04 -16.13 -16.32
N SER A 153 6.77 -15.37 -15.26
CA SER A 153 5.44 -15.35 -14.62
C SER A 153 4.71 -14.03 -14.90
N PRO A 154 3.49 -14.08 -15.49
CA PRO A 154 2.69 -12.87 -15.66
C PRO A 154 2.43 -12.22 -14.30
N ARG A 155 2.58 -10.90 -14.24
CA ARG A 155 2.30 -10.08 -13.05
C ARG A 155 1.32 -8.98 -13.42
N PRO A 156 0.38 -8.61 -12.53
CA PRO A 156 0.16 -9.22 -11.22
C PRO A 156 -0.48 -10.62 -11.33
N ILE A 157 -0.31 -11.46 -10.31
CA ILE A 157 -0.96 -12.78 -10.23
C ILE A 157 -2.46 -12.60 -9.94
N THR A 158 -2.80 -11.61 -9.12
CA THR A 158 -4.16 -11.26 -8.73
C THR A 158 -4.56 -9.90 -9.33
N GLY A 159 -5.79 -9.81 -9.83
CA GLY A 159 -6.33 -8.56 -10.40
C GLY A 159 -6.44 -7.44 -9.36
N TRP A 160 -6.56 -6.20 -9.84
CA TRP A 160 -6.55 -5.01 -8.99
C TRP A 160 -7.60 -5.06 -7.87
N LEU A 161 -8.84 -5.45 -8.19
CA LEU A 161 -9.94 -5.47 -7.21
C LEU A 161 -9.68 -6.47 -6.08
N THR A 162 -9.11 -7.63 -6.39
CA THR A 162 -8.72 -8.65 -5.41
C THR A 162 -7.62 -8.13 -4.48
N ARG A 163 -6.62 -7.44 -5.03
CA ARG A 163 -5.54 -6.82 -4.25
C ARG A 163 -6.08 -5.70 -3.35
N ALA A 164 -6.93 -4.82 -3.89
CA ALA A 164 -7.59 -3.75 -3.14
C ALA A 164 -8.47 -4.30 -2.00
N SER A 165 -9.29 -5.32 -2.28
CA SER A 165 -10.15 -5.96 -1.26
C SER A 165 -9.32 -6.61 -0.15
N SER A 166 -8.21 -7.26 -0.52
CA SER A 166 -7.30 -7.84 0.47
C SER A 166 -6.68 -6.79 1.39
N VAL A 167 -6.38 -5.59 0.87
CA VAL A 167 -5.88 -4.46 1.66
C VAL A 167 -6.94 -3.96 2.65
N VAL A 168 -8.20 -3.84 2.24
CA VAL A 168 -9.32 -3.45 3.13
C VAL A 168 -9.53 -4.46 4.26
N ASP A 169 -9.31 -5.74 4.00
CA ASP A 169 -9.43 -6.83 4.99
C ASP A 169 -8.34 -6.83 6.08
N VAL A 170 -7.32 -6.00 5.95
CA VAL A 170 -6.29 -5.87 6.99
C VAL A 170 -6.87 -5.13 8.18
N THR A 171 -6.99 -5.82 9.32
CA THR A 171 -7.52 -5.25 10.55
C THR A 171 -6.49 -5.16 11.67
N TYR A 172 -6.54 -4.08 12.44
CA TYR A 172 -5.82 -3.90 13.69
C TYR A 172 -6.68 -4.37 14.88
N PRO A 173 -6.24 -5.40 15.64
CA PRO A 173 -6.94 -5.84 16.84
C PRO A 173 -6.58 -4.96 18.03
N PHE A 174 -7.56 -4.60 18.85
CA PHE A 174 -7.32 -3.91 20.11
C PHE A 174 -8.25 -4.42 21.21
N ARG A 175 -7.81 -4.26 22.45
CA ARG A 175 -8.51 -4.77 23.63
C ARG A 175 -9.51 -3.74 24.14
N THR A 176 -10.74 -4.19 24.37
CA THR A 176 -11.82 -3.41 24.98
C THR A 176 -12.23 -4.03 26.32
N ALA A 177 -13.09 -3.32 27.07
CA ALA A 177 -13.68 -3.87 28.29
C ALA A 177 -14.49 -5.16 28.04
N ASN A 178 -15.02 -5.34 26.82
CA ASN A 178 -15.91 -6.45 26.45
C ASN A 178 -15.21 -7.54 25.60
N GLY A 179 -13.90 -7.47 25.41
CA GLY A 179 -13.14 -8.44 24.61
C GLY A 179 -12.27 -7.79 23.54
N TRP A 180 -12.03 -8.50 22.44
CA TRP A 180 -11.26 -7.98 21.31
C TRP A 180 -12.18 -7.31 20.30
N ASP A 181 -11.79 -6.11 19.86
CA ASP A 181 -12.40 -5.42 18.74
C ASP A 181 -11.36 -5.29 17.60
N ARG A 182 -11.82 -5.01 16.39
CA ARG A 182 -10.99 -4.89 15.19
C ARG A 182 -11.35 -3.64 14.42
N ARG A 183 -10.38 -2.79 14.15
CA ARG A 183 -10.53 -1.65 13.23
C ARG A 183 -9.82 -1.92 11.91
N PRO A 184 -10.30 -1.37 10.78
CA PRO A 184 -9.57 -1.45 9.52
C PRO A 184 -8.22 -0.73 9.62
N VAL A 185 -7.20 -1.30 8.98
CA VAL A 185 -5.92 -0.63 8.77
C VAL A 185 -6.05 0.36 7.63
N ALA A 186 -6.55 -0.06 6.46
CA ALA A 186 -6.86 0.85 5.37
C ALA A 186 -8.28 1.42 5.52
N ASP A 187 -8.42 2.74 5.55
CA ASP A 187 -9.72 3.42 5.65
C ASP A 187 -10.27 3.79 4.27
N ALA A 188 -9.38 3.92 3.28
CA ALA A 188 -9.75 3.98 1.88
C ALA A 188 -8.67 3.36 1.00
N VAL A 189 -9.09 2.77 -0.10
CA VAL A 189 -8.25 2.15 -1.11
C VAL A 189 -8.63 2.72 -2.46
N THR A 190 -7.65 3.21 -3.20
CA THR A 190 -7.82 3.72 -4.56
C THR A 190 -6.79 3.11 -5.50
N ALA A 191 -6.85 3.41 -6.79
CA ALA A 191 -5.81 3.04 -7.74
C ALA A 191 -4.86 4.21 -8.01
N HIS A 192 -3.72 3.92 -8.62
CA HIS A 192 -2.98 4.90 -9.41
C HIS A 192 -2.40 4.21 -10.63
N GLY A 193 -2.27 4.99 -11.70
CA GLY A 193 -1.73 4.55 -12.97
C GLY A 193 -2.10 5.52 -14.09
N PRO A 194 -1.60 5.28 -15.31
CA PRO A 194 -1.92 6.11 -16.49
C PRO A 194 -3.41 6.11 -16.84
N GLU A 195 -4.18 5.19 -16.26
CA GLU A 195 -5.64 5.09 -16.42
C GLU A 195 -6.41 6.11 -15.57
N ASP A 196 -5.78 6.62 -14.49
CA ASP A 196 -6.40 7.52 -13.51
C ASP A 196 -5.79 8.94 -13.53
N PHE A 197 -4.48 9.02 -13.81
CA PHE A 197 -3.79 10.29 -13.99
C PHE A 197 -3.05 10.28 -15.31
N ASP A 198 -3.27 11.31 -16.14
CA ASP A 198 -2.52 11.51 -17.38
C ASP A 198 -1.05 11.81 -17.04
N ALA A 199 -0.27 10.74 -16.91
CA ALA A 199 1.12 10.77 -16.53
C ALA A 199 1.90 9.84 -17.46
N THR A 200 3.05 10.33 -17.93
CA THR A 200 3.96 9.58 -18.79
C THR A 200 4.69 8.45 -18.04
N SER A 201 4.57 8.40 -16.70
CA SER A 201 5.15 7.34 -15.86
C SER A 201 4.24 6.96 -14.69
N PRO A 202 4.31 5.70 -14.20
CA PRO A 202 3.63 5.29 -12.97
C PRO A 202 4.00 6.15 -11.75
N HIS A 203 5.25 6.59 -11.62
CA HIS A 203 5.70 7.48 -10.54
C HIS A 203 5.08 8.89 -10.65
N GLY A 204 4.88 9.39 -11.87
CA GLY A 204 4.13 10.63 -12.09
C GLY A 204 2.66 10.49 -11.65
N SER A 205 2.02 9.35 -11.93
CA SER A 205 0.62 9.14 -11.54
C SER A 205 0.42 9.13 -10.02
N ILE A 206 1.34 8.53 -9.25
CA ILE A 206 1.26 8.54 -7.79
C ILE A 206 1.57 9.91 -7.19
N ILE A 207 2.53 10.66 -7.75
CA ILE A 207 2.82 12.03 -7.35
C ILE A 207 1.60 12.93 -7.58
N ASN A 208 0.93 12.80 -8.75
CA ASN A 208 -0.28 13.56 -9.05
C ASN A 208 -1.41 13.23 -8.06
N LEU A 209 -1.60 11.94 -7.73
CA LEU A 209 -2.56 11.52 -6.72
C LEU A 209 -2.21 12.11 -5.35
N ALA A 210 -0.96 12.05 -4.92
CA ALA A 210 -0.52 12.63 -3.65
C ALA A 210 -0.72 14.15 -3.62
N CYS A 211 -0.48 14.85 -4.74
CA CYS A 211 -0.73 16.29 -4.87
C CYS A 211 -2.22 16.63 -4.73
N ALA A 212 -3.09 15.80 -5.31
CA ALA A 212 -4.54 15.99 -5.22
C ALA A 212 -5.05 15.66 -3.81
N LEU A 213 -4.57 14.58 -3.20
CA LEU A 213 -4.95 14.15 -1.86
C LEU A 213 -4.43 15.07 -0.78
N GLN A 214 -3.24 15.67 -0.94
CA GLN A 214 -2.55 16.45 0.10
C GLN A 214 -2.57 15.76 1.48
N PRO A 215 -2.03 14.54 1.61
CA PRO A 215 -2.01 13.85 2.90
C PRO A 215 -1.15 14.63 3.93
N ASP A 216 -1.38 14.43 5.22
CA ASP A 216 -0.53 15.00 6.27
C ASP A 216 0.84 14.32 6.26
N VAL A 217 0.85 13.00 6.04
CA VAL A 217 2.05 12.19 5.90
C VAL A 217 1.96 11.34 4.65
N TRP A 218 2.99 11.38 3.82
CA TRP A 218 3.18 10.41 2.74
C TRP A 218 4.28 9.41 3.14
N ALA A 219 3.88 8.17 3.40
CA ALA A 219 4.80 7.08 3.67
C ALA A 219 5.24 6.41 2.36
N ILE A 220 6.55 6.37 2.14
CA ILE A 220 7.16 5.87 0.92
C ILE A 220 8.17 4.79 1.29
N TYR A 221 8.15 3.67 0.56
CA TYR A 221 9.19 2.65 0.67
C TYR A 221 10.53 3.18 0.16
N GLU A 222 11.63 2.88 0.85
CA GLU A 222 12.95 3.38 0.45
C GLU A 222 13.38 2.97 -0.97
N GLU A 223 12.91 1.83 -1.49
CA GLU A 223 13.16 1.37 -2.87
C GLU A 223 12.49 2.26 -3.93
N SER A 224 11.59 3.16 -3.54
CA SER A 224 10.97 4.13 -4.43
C SER A 224 11.83 5.40 -4.55
N GLU A 225 13.12 5.21 -4.87
CA GLU A 225 14.13 6.27 -4.94
C GLU A 225 13.68 7.45 -5.81
N ASP A 226 13.06 7.18 -6.97
CA ASP A 226 12.52 8.20 -7.86
C ASP A 226 11.44 9.06 -7.20
N ILE A 227 10.54 8.45 -6.39
CA ILE A 227 9.51 9.21 -5.68
C ILE A 227 10.16 10.07 -4.60
N LEU A 228 11.14 9.53 -3.89
CA LEU A 228 11.88 10.25 -2.85
C LEU A 228 12.72 11.41 -3.42
N SER A 229 13.23 11.29 -4.65
CA SER A 229 13.93 12.38 -5.34
C SER A 229 12.97 13.44 -5.87
N ASP A 230 11.84 13.03 -6.44
CA ASP A 230 10.96 13.92 -7.19
C ASP A 230 9.94 14.62 -6.31
N ALA A 231 9.38 13.94 -5.30
CA ALA A 231 8.33 14.51 -4.46
C ALA A 231 8.74 15.82 -3.75
N PRO A 232 9.95 15.97 -3.18
CA PRO A 232 10.40 17.23 -2.58
C PRO A 232 10.51 18.40 -3.58
N LEU A 233 10.64 18.11 -4.87
CA LEU A 233 10.75 19.13 -5.93
C LEU A 233 9.38 19.64 -6.38
N VAL A 234 8.29 19.00 -5.97
CA VAL A 234 6.93 19.37 -6.35
C VAL A 234 6.36 20.38 -5.34
N PRO A 235 6.09 21.64 -5.74
CA PRO A 235 5.66 22.69 -4.80
C PRO A 235 4.37 22.35 -4.04
N ALA A 236 3.44 21.63 -4.67
CA ALA A 236 2.18 21.21 -4.05
C ALA A 236 2.38 20.25 -2.87
N LEU A 237 3.54 19.58 -2.79
CA LEU A 237 3.91 18.65 -1.72
C LEU A 237 4.85 19.28 -0.69
N GLY A 238 5.22 20.56 -0.84
CA GLY A 238 6.23 21.21 0.00
C GLY A 238 5.91 21.26 1.51
N ALA A 239 4.64 21.04 1.89
CA ALA A 239 4.20 20.96 3.28
C ALA A 239 3.88 19.52 3.75
N VAL A 240 3.93 18.54 2.84
CA VAL A 240 3.63 17.14 3.15
C VAL A 240 4.86 16.50 3.78
N ALA A 241 4.71 15.93 4.97
CA ALA A 241 5.80 15.20 5.60
C ALA A 241 6.06 13.89 4.85
N LEU A 242 7.30 13.67 4.39
CA LEU A 242 7.71 12.41 3.79
C LEU A 242 8.30 11.49 4.88
N SER A 243 7.68 10.34 5.06
CA SER A 243 8.18 9.29 5.94
C SER A 243 8.79 8.17 5.09
N CYS A 244 10.11 8.07 5.10
CA CYS A 244 10.79 6.94 4.47
C CYS A 244 10.69 5.72 5.39
N ILE A 245 10.19 4.60 4.85
CA ILE A 245 10.14 3.33 5.56
C ILE A 245 11.32 2.48 5.09
N PRO A 246 12.37 2.31 5.91
CA PRO A 246 13.59 1.64 5.48
C PRO A 246 13.40 0.13 5.29
N ILE A 247 14.24 -0.51 4.48
CA ILE A 247 14.35 -1.97 4.34
C ILE A 247 15.71 -2.37 4.91
N GLN A 248 15.69 -2.98 6.10
CA GLN A 248 16.92 -3.51 6.66
C GLN A 248 17.20 -4.92 6.10
N GLU A 249 18.21 -5.02 5.23
CA GLU A 249 18.68 -6.33 4.72
C GLU A 249 19.06 -7.28 5.86
N GLY A 250 18.61 -8.53 5.77
CA GLY A 250 18.91 -9.59 6.74
C GLY A 250 18.14 -9.48 8.07
N ILE A 251 17.34 -8.44 8.24
CA ILE A 251 16.50 -8.27 9.42
C ILE A 251 15.13 -8.87 9.14
N THR A 252 14.91 -10.08 9.66
CA THR A 252 13.65 -10.83 9.57
C THR A 252 12.52 -10.18 10.38
N TYR A 253 12.80 -9.07 11.08
CA TYR A 253 11.92 -8.41 12.03
C TYR A 253 12.13 -6.90 12.05
N PHE A 254 11.14 -6.10 11.68
CA PHE A 254 11.16 -4.71 12.14
C PHE A 254 10.94 -4.72 13.65
N SER A 255 11.86 -4.10 14.39
CA SER A 255 11.55 -3.66 15.74
C SER A 255 11.06 -2.24 15.64
N ASP A 256 9.75 -2.10 15.56
CA ASP A 256 9.12 -0.82 15.77
C ASP A 256 8.89 -0.65 17.27
N SER A 257 9.20 0.54 17.77
CA SER A 257 8.94 0.92 19.15
C SER A 257 7.46 0.78 19.54
N PHE A 258 6.53 0.76 18.58
CA PHE A 258 5.09 0.59 18.81
C PHE A 258 4.64 -0.90 18.83
N LEU A 259 5.15 -1.74 17.94
CA LEU A 259 4.68 -3.14 17.75
C LEU A 259 5.57 -4.20 18.44
N GLY A 260 6.72 -3.82 18.98
CA GLY A 260 7.76 -4.78 19.34
C GLY A 260 8.39 -5.39 18.08
N ARG A 261 9.04 -6.56 18.20
CA ARG A 261 9.57 -7.29 17.03
C ARG A 261 8.43 -7.96 16.28
N PHE A 262 8.18 -7.57 15.04
CA PHE A 262 7.28 -8.29 14.14
C PHE A 262 7.97 -8.59 12.81
N SER A 263 7.72 -9.80 12.31
CA SER A 263 8.43 -10.34 11.15
C SER A 263 7.85 -9.80 9.85
N THR A 264 8.68 -9.19 9.02
CA THR A 264 8.34 -8.94 7.62
C THR A 264 9.41 -9.64 6.78
N THR A 265 9.10 -10.81 6.23
CA THR A 265 9.89 -11.37 5.13
C THR A 265 9.00 -11.96 4.05
N ALA A 266 9.05 -11.37 2.86
CA ALA A 266 8.75 -11.98 1.58
C ALA A 266 9.19 -11.13 0.35
N ILE A 267 10.41 -10.56 0.34
CA ILE A 267 11.18 -10.46 -0.91
C ILE A 267 12.65 -10.85 -0.66
N LEU A 268 12.87 -12.07 -0.17
CA LEU A 268 14.18 -12.72 -0.34
C LEU A 268 13.96 -14.13 -0.89
N ARG A 269 14.17 -14.24 -2.21
CA ARG A 269 14.45 -15.45 -3.01
C ARG A 269 13.73 -16.74 -2.58
N ARG A 270 12.58 -17.01 -3.21
CA ARG A 270 12.20 -18.39 -3.53
C ARG A 270 11.98 -18.55 -5.03
N ALA A 271 13.06 -18.35 -5.80
CA ALA A 271 13.21 -18.79 -7.19
C ALA A 271 14.69 -18.69 -7.64
N LYS A 272 15.54 -19.55 -7.09
CA LYS A 272 16.53 -20.30 -7.87
C LYS A 272 16.84 -21.57 -7.09
N GLY A 273 16.30 -22.68 -7.59
CA GLY A 273 16.57 -24.00 -7.07
C GLY A 273 18.06 -24.34 -7.15
N GLU A 274 18.50 -25.02 -6.10
CA GLU A 274 19.49 -26.10 -6.05
C GLU A 274 20.54 -26.19 -7.17
N ALA A 275 21.80 -26.05 -6.75
CA ALA A 275 22.72 -27.20 -6.68
C ALA A 275 23.54 -27.09 -5.38
#